data_AF-A0A6C2YS91-F1
#
_entry.id   AF-A0A6C2YS91-F1
#
_cell.length_a   1.000
_cell.length_b   1.000
_cell.length_c   1.000
_cell.angle_alpha   90.00
_cell.angle_beta   90.00
_cell.angle_gamma   90.00
#
_symmetry.space_group_name_H-M   'P 1'
#
loop_
_entity.id
_entity.type
_entity.pdbx_description
1 polymer ?
#
loop_
_entity_poly.entity_id
_entity_poly.type
_entity_poly.pdbx_seq_one_letter_code
_entity_poly.pdbx_strand_id
1 'polypeptide(L)'
;MGHLDEFIVQALRNRARQGDSVAQMFKEVQRRLGGNDAHIVEILAYFRHSFCLSLNESKPIAELSRSEGRQISDEALLEELVGPEIKKHRNEWDVPVA
;
A
#
# COMPACT_ATOMS: atom_id res chain seq x y z
N MET A 1 -13.81 -4.41 -13.04
CA MET A 1 -12.65 -4.19 -12.16
C MET A 1 -12.47 -5.45 -11.36
N GLY A 2 -11.28 -6.05 -11.40
CA GLY A 2 -11.02 -7.34 -10.75
C GLY A 2 -11.29 -7.26 -9.24
N HIS A 3 -11.90 -8.30 -8.70
CA HIS A 3 -12.18 -8.43 -7.28
C HIS A 3 -10.84 -8.39 -6.53
N LEU A 4 -10.62 -7.41 -5.66
CA LEU A 4 -9.47 -7.42 -4.77
C LEU A 4 -9.65 -8.51 -3.72
N ASP A 5 -8.55 -9.13 -3.31
CA ASP A 5 -8.57 -10.10 -2.21
C ASP A 5 -8.69 -9.34 -0.88
N GLU A 6 -9.87 -9.46 -0.25
CA GLU A 6 -10.19 -8.86 1.04
C GLU A 6 -9.20 -9.27 2.15
N PHE A 7 -8.59 -10.46 2.04
CA PHE A 7 -7.61 -10.91 3.02
C PHE A 7 -6.31 -10.10 2.95
N ILE A 8 -5.93 -9.64 1.75
CA ILE A 8 -4.77 -8.74 1.56
C ILE A 8 -5.11 -7.33 2.06
N VAL A 9 -6.32 -6.86 1.77
CA VAL A 9 -6.83 -5.55 2.25
C VAL A 9 -6.82 -5.47 3.77
N GLN A 10 -7.37 -6.48 4.45
CA GLN A 10 -7.39 -6.52 5.91
C GLN A 10 -5.99 -6.68 6.50
N ALA A 11 -5.11 -7.45 5.86
CA ALA A 11 -3.72 -7.56 6.28
C ALA A 11 -2.98 -6.21 6.21
N LEU A 12 -3.19 -5.43 5.15
CA LEU A 12 -2.64 -4.07 5.01
C LEU A 12 -3.13 -3.15 6.12
N ARG A 13 -4.44 -3.10 6.38
CA ARG A 13 -5.02 -2.28 7.45
C ARG A 13 -4.49 -2.67 8.83
N ASN A 14 -4.34 -3.97 9.10
CA ASN A 14 -3.78 -4.46 10.35
C ASN A 14 -2.31 -4.06 10.53
N ARG A 15 -1.50 -4.11 9.48
CA ARG A 15 -0.11 -3.64 9.51
C ARG A 15 -0.03 -2.13 9.78
N ALA A 16 -0.87 -1.34 9.12
CA ALA A 16 -0.95 0.10 9.39
C ALA A 16 -1.34 0.40 10.85
N ARG A 17 -2.26 -0.37 11.44
CA ARG A 17 -2.61 -0.26 12.88
C ARG A 17 -1.45 -0.61 13.80
N GLN A 18 -0.61 -1.57 13.40
CA GLN A 18 0.58 -2.01 14.15
C GLN A 18 1.75 -1.03 14.01
N GLY A 19 1.65 -0.04 13.12
CA GLY A 19 2.70 0.96 12.90
C GLY A 19 3.77 0.55 11.90
N ASP A 20 3.49 -0.43 11.04
CA ASP A 20 4.38 -0.80 9.94
C ASP A 20 4.57 0.38 8.97
N SER A 21 5.77 0.48 8.39
CA SER A 21 6.06 1.46 7.35
C SER A 21 5.38 1.12 6.03
N VAL A 22 5.20 2.13 5.17
CA VAL A 22 4.67 1.98 3.80
C VAL A 22 5.53 1.00 3.00
N ALA A 23 6.85 0.99 3.20
CA ALA A 23 7.74 0.04 2.53
C ALA A 23 7.53 -1.41 3.00
N GLN A 24 7.31 -1.63 4.30
CA GLN A 24 6.98 -2.96 4.84
C GLN A 24 5.64 -3.45 4.31
N MET A 25 4.64 -2.58 4.29
CA MET A 25 3.32 -2.86 3.72
C MET A 25 3.41 -3.17 2.21
N PHE A 26 4.24 -2.43 1.46
CA PHE A 26 4.49 -2.68 0.04
C PHE A 26 5.07 -4.07 -0.19
N LYS A 27 6.14 -4.43 0.55
CA LYS A 27 6.77 -5.75 0.48
C LYS A 27 5.80 -6.87 0.82
N GLU A 28 4.90 -6.66 1.78
CA GLU A 28 3.86 -7.65 2.11
C GLU A 28 2.93 -7.90 0.94
N VAL A 29 2.38 -6.85 0.32
CA VAL A 29 1.48 -6.97 -0.82
C VAL A 29 2.20 -7.61 -2.00
N GLN A 30 3.39 -7.12 -2.30
CA GLN A 30 4.24 -7.66 -3.36
C GLN A 30 4.45 -9.17 -3.17
N ARG A 31 4.82 -9.61 -1.96
CA ARG A 31 4.99 -11.03 -1.62
C ARG A 31 3.72 -11.85 -1.83
N ARG A 32 2.54 -11.32 -1.49
CA ARG A 32 1.27 -12.02 -1.65
C ARG A 32 0.79 -12.10 -3.10
N LEU A 33 1.22 -11.17 -3.96
CA LEU A 33 0.84 -11.10 -5.38
C LEU A 33 1.85 -11.79 -6.33
N GLY A 34 2.76 -12.61 -5.80
CA GLY A 34 3.76 -13.32 -6.62
C GLY A 34 5.17 -12.75 -6.56
N GLY A 35 5.48 -11.92 -5.55
CA GLY A 35 6.83 -11.38 -5.32
C GLY A 35 7.22 -10.36 -6.40
N ASN A 36 8.40 -10.53 -7.00
CA ASN A 36 8.95 -9.55 -7.95
C ASN A 36 8.10 -9.43 -9.24
N ASP A 37 7.28 -10.44 -9.55
CA ASP A 37 6.40 -10.45 -10.73
C ASP A 37 5.10 -9.66 -10.53
N ALA A 38 4.74 -9.31 -9.28
CA ALA A 38 3.53 -8.57 -8.94
C ALA A 38 3.45 -7.20 -9.64
N HIS A 39 2.43 -6.98 -10.47
CA HIS A 39 2.29 -5.75 -11.24
C HIS A 39 2.08 -4.53 -10.33
N ILE A 40 2.83 -3.45 -10.56
CA ILE A 40 2.72 -2.22 -9.76
C ILE A 40 1.31 -1.64 -9.74
N VAL A 41 0.56 -1.78 -10.84
CA VAL A 41 -0.84 -1.33 -10.93
C VAL A 41 -1.74 -2.10 -9.94
N GLU A 42 -1.48 -3.38 -9.73
CA GLU A 42 -2.21 -4.20 -8.74
C GLU A 42 -1.86 -3.78 -7.32
N ILE A 43 -0.57 -3.57 -7.03
CA ILE A 43 -0.12 -3.08 -5.72
C ILE A 43 -0.77 -1.72 -5.41
N LEU A 44 -0.78 -0.79 -6.37
CA LEU A 44 -1.46 0.49 -6.23
C LEU A 44 -2.97 0.32 -5.96
N ALA A 45 -3.63 -0.61 -6.62
CA ALA A 45 -5.04 -0.89 -6.39
C ALA A 45 -5.30 -1.33 -4.93
N TYR A 46 -4.44 -2.20 -4.38
CA TYR A 46 -4.54 -2.60 -2.97
C TYR A 46 -4.31 -1.43 -2.01
N PHE A 47 -3.31 -0.59 -2.23
CA PHE A 47 -3.07 0.57 -1.35
C PHE A 47 -4.23 1.57 -1.39
N ARG A 48 -4.70 1.91 -2.58
CA ARG A 48 -5.83 2.83 -2.76
C ARG A 48 -7.10 2.31 -2.11
N HIS A 49 -7.40 1.03 -2.30
CA HIS A 49 -8.58 0.42 -1.71
C HIS A 49 -8.46 0.25 -0.19
N SER A 50 -7.28 -0.14 0.30
CA SER A 50 -7.07 -0.38 1.74
C SER A 50 -7.11 0.90 2.55
N PHE A 51 -6.58 2.00 2.03
CA PHE A 51 -6.40 3.24 2.78
C PHE A 51 -7.18 4.43 2.22
N CYS A 52 -8.13 4.18 1.32
CA CYS A 52 -8.96 5.20 0.66
C CYS A 52 -8.14 6.27 -0.10
N LEU A 53 -6.95 5.92 -0.60
CA LEU A 53 -6.07 6.86 -1.29
C LEU A 53 -6.57 7.18 -2.70
N SER A 54 -6.45 8.44 -3.08
CA SER A 54 -6.53 8.88 -4.46
C SER A 54 -5.35 8.37 -5.29
N LEU A 55 -5.47 8.50 -6.61
CA LEU A 55 -4.38 8.15 -7.51
C LEU A 55 -3.12 8.99 -7.22
N ASN A 56 -3.28 10.28 -6.92
CA ASN A 56 -2.17 11.19 -6.62
C ASN A 56 -1.47 10.82 -5.31
N GLU A 57 -2.22 10.48 -4.26
CA GLU A 57 -1.65 10.08 -2.95
C GLU A 57 -0.92 8.74 -3.04
N SER A 58 -1.36 7.84 -3.93
CA SER A 58 -0.67 6.55 -4.18
C SER A 58 0.50 6.63 -5.16
N LYS A 59 0.64 7.73 -5.91
CA LYS A 59 1.62 7.90 -7.00
C LYS A 59 3.08 7.68 -6.54
N PRO A 60 3.52 8.15 -5.36
CA PRO A 60 4.90 7.96 -4.91
C PRO A 60 5.32 6.48 -4.83
N ILE A 61 4.39 5.58 -4.50
CA ILE A 61 4.64 4.13 -4.47
C ILE A 61 5.17 3.66 -5.83
N ALA A 62 4.52 4.07 -6.92
CA ALA A 62 4.90 3.67 -8.27
C ALA A 62 6.08 4.45 -8.84
N GLU A 63 6.42 5.62 -8.29
CA GLU A 63 7.62 6.37 -8.68
C GLU A 63 8.87 5.78 -8.04
N LEU A 64 8.77 5.38 -6.77
CA LEU A 64 9.89 4.83 -6.00
C LEU A 64 10.11 3.33 -6.22
N SER A 65 9.18 2.64 -6.90
CA SER A 65 9.29 1.20 -7.23
C SER A 65 9.65 0.93 -8.70
N ARG A 66 10.21 1.89 -9.45
CA ARG A 66 10.45 1.76 -10.91
C ARG A 66 11.67 0.90 -11.29
N SER A 67 12.39 0.33 -10.33
CA SER A 67 13.57 -0.49 -10.56
C SER A 67 13.22 -1.86 -11.18
N GLU A 68 14.19 -2.48 -11.85
CA GLU A 68 14.11 -3.89 -12.25
C GLU A 68 13.98 -4.75 -10.96
N GLY A 69 12.80 -5.31 -10.73
CA GLY A 69 12.45 -6.02 -9.48
C GLY A 69 11.51 -5.26 -8.54
N ARG A 70 11.10 -4.04 -8.90
CA ARG A 70 10.10 -3.23 -8.15
C ARG A 70 10.48 -3.01 -6.70
N GLN A 71 11.76 -2.84 -6.43
CA GLN A 71 12.25 -2.51 -5.10
C GLN A 71 12.04 -1.01 -4.85
N ILE A 72 11.63 -0.67 -3.63
CA ILE A 72 11.54 0.70 -3.17
C ILE A 72 12.96 1.27 -3.09
N SER A 73 13.26 2.29 -3.89
CA SER A 73 14.58 2.92 -3.95
C SER A 73 14.87 3.80 -2.74
N ASP A 74 13.83 4.37 -2.11
CA ASP A 74 13.94 5.24 -0.94
C ASP A 74 12.74 5.01 -0.01
N GLU A 75 12.94 4.20 1.04
CA GLU A 75 11.89 3.86 1.99
C GLU A 75 11.51 5.06 2.89
N ALA A 76 12.47 5.93 3.20
CA ALA A 76 12.23 7.09 4.05
C ALA A 76 11.38 8.14 3.33
N LEU A 77 11.73 8.43 2.07
CA LEU A 77 10.93 9.32 1.23
C LEU A 77 9.53 8.75 0.95
N LEU A 78 9.42 7.43 0.77
CA LEU A 78 8.11 6.79 0.60
C LEU A 78 7.23 6.97 1.84
N GLU A 79 7.80 6.77 3.03
CA GLU A 79 7.09 6.98 4.30
C GLU A 79 6.67 8.43 4.48
N GLU A 80 7.55 9.39 4.16
CA GLU A 80 7.27 10.84 4.25
C GLU A 80 6.12 11.26 3.33
N LEU A 81 6.06 10.70 2.11
CA LEU A 81 5.06 11.10 1.12
C LEU A 81 3.71 10.39 1.29
N VAL A 82 3.69 9.12 1.69
CA VAL A 82 2.48 8.29 1.71
C VAL A 82 1.94 8.06 3.12
N GLY A 83 2.83 7.98 4.12
CA GLY A 83 2.44 7.75 5.52
C GLY A 83 1.46 8.80 6.06
N PRO A 84 1.66 10.11 5.83
CA PRO A 84 0.71 11.14 6.23
C PRO A 84 -0.67 10.98 5.59
N GLU A 85 -0.73 10.59 4.32
CA GLU A 85 -2.00 10.40 3.61
C GLU A 85 -2.78 9.19 4.16
N ILE A 86 -2.10 8.07 4.46
CA ILE A 86 -2.73 6.94 5.15
C ILE A 86 -3.31 7.37 6.50
N LYS A 87 -2.59 8.19 7.27
CA LYS A 87 -3.05 8.71 8.56
C LYS A 87 -4.23 9.68 8.42
N LYS A 88 -4.19 10.55 7.42
CA LYS A 88 -5.27 11.52 7.11
C LYS A 88 -6.59 10.81 6.83
N HIS A 89 -6.56 9.68 6.10
CA HIS A 89 -7.74 8.88 5.78
C HIS A 89 -8.14 7.85 6.85
N ARG A 90 -7.49 7.86 8.02
CA ARG A 90 -7.69 6.81 9.06
C ARG A 90 -9.14 6.61 9.46
N ASN A 91 -9.93 7.68 9.58
CA ASN A 91 -11.34 7.58 9.96
C ASN A 91 -12.20 6.85 8.91
N GLU A 92 -11.74 6.74 7.66
CA GLU A 92 -12.48 6.08 6.58
C GLU A 92 -12.15 4.59 6.48
N TRP A 93 -10.89 4.20 6.70
CA TRP A 93 -10.46 2.81 6.55
C TRP A 93 -10.33 2.04 7.86
N ASP A 94 -10.17 2.74 9.00
CA ASP A 94 -10.06 2.16 10.35
C ASP A 94 -11.41 2.12 11.06
N VAL A 95 -12.47 1.73 10.34
CA VAL A 95 -13.80 1.55 10.92
C VAL A 95 -13.88 0.19 11.63
N PRO A 96 -14.36 0.13 12.89
CA PRO A 96 -14.71 -1.13 13.51
C PRO A 96 -15.83 -1.76 12.67
N VAL A 97 -15.61 -2.97 12.18
CA VAL A 97 -16.72 -3.78 11.66
C VAL A 97 -17.59 -4.09 12.88
N ALA A 98 -18.79 -3.50 12.92
CA ALA A 98 -19.79 -3.73 13.97
C ALA A 98 -20.32 -5.17 13.93
#